data_AF-A0A849SWW0-F1
#
_entry.id   AF-A0A849SWW0-F1
#
_cell.length_a   1.000
_cell.length_b   1.000
_cell.length_c   1.000
_cell.angle_alpha   90.00
_cell.angle_beta   90.00
_cell.angle_gamma   90.00
#
_symmetry.space_group_name_H-M   'P 1'
#
loop_
_entity.id
_entity.type
_entity.pdbx_description
1 polymer ?
#
loop_
_entity_poly.entity_id
_entity_poly.type
_entity_poly.pdbx_seq_one_letter_code
_entity_poly.pdbx_strand_id
1 'polypeptide(L)'
;MGTLSKLSKWGNKAAHLFVLSSLILSSCVDSTGTRSRTSKTGSNLNGSGTGSGNGNGSLPNGGSIDTGSTLQSVKVELSHLVDPFDGTYKKKLTIPKNFKGNLYLAGLNVAALSDKIVKVRFNYGLDRQSVVLNATVGRAPGIIPQTDIQVLMVDMTSKPFGKMRLNYDLYDYNDYSDATKEPVTDPRNGSLYCRGLQLEDDPTFNVATAANGNCSTVNDRCMYAYAKVVDATLYNGSLTSIPTRPQVWTDASGTRSPSYATSNGSVCLPDLLPSVGFNELMGLPSATVNAYGSTVGGLTYLGPYRAINTSTWKITSDAIFASGKGLFESLPFVTPFNVNDPSTYIGHKSNLFPKAGKLSLNQDVKYLGSSDKFGARTGLVASSLGATEYVDGCNLRVMNYDVATTESIGSCNINANIEVFYMKDGVEVNITTDKSIKLQLIRPSLTNFEGKEVLNSAFKRCESSSVCGADECCFNQRCWSKDIVTQCVDLTPVIGNQPIGDNCTSDFECSSLCCNSSTGTCAPHNPNGAAPAFCAKTPGQACVAQEFCQPQYVATCKVVKLPVPNPDGSVACTLRCPAIETYGTCTSGRCLPPVIPPVPPFDPANCTDAVDP
;
A
#
# COMPACT_ATOMS: atom_id res chain seq x y z
N MET A 1 45.11 -33.63 39.20
CA MET A 1 44.49 -33.83 40.53
C MET A 1 44.72 -32.57 41.36
N GLY A 2 43.66 -32.00 41.95
CA GLY A 2 43.74 -30.96 42.99
C GLY A 2 43.85 -29.52 42.49
N THR A 3 42.72 -28.81 42.36
CA THR A 3 42.27 -27.76 43.31
C THR A 3 42.85 -26.36 43.06
N LEU A 4 42.18 -25.59 42.21
CA LEU A 4 42.04 -24.13 42.35
C LEU A 4 40.67 -23.72 41.78
N SER A 5 39.63 -24.18 42.47
CA SER A 5 38.24 -23.76 42.31
C SER A 5 37.75 -23.22 43.65
N LYS A 6 37.71 -21.89 43.81
CA LYS A 6 36.93 -21.14 44.81
C LYS A 6 37.35 -19.68 44.76
N LEU A 7 36.80 -18.89 43.83
CA LEU A 7 36.72 -17.42 43.97
C LEU A 7 35.75 -16.70 43.00
N SER A 8 34.96 -17.36 42.14
CA SER A 8 34.00 -16.66 41.26
C SER A 8 32.51 -16.84 41.58
N LYS A 9 32.15 -17.56 42.66
CA LYS A 9 30.75 -17.92 42.94
C LYS A 9 29.95 -16.95 43.82
N TRP A 10 30.48 -15.74 44.11
CA TRP A 10 29.77 -14.73 44.94
C TRP A 10 29.35 -13.46 44.19
N GLY A 11 29.63 -13.33 42.89
CA GLY A 11 29.22 -12.16 42.09
C GLY A 11 27.81 -12.22 41.49
N ASN A 12 27.26 -13.41 41.24
CA ASN A 12 26.05 -13.55 40.42
C ASN A 12 24.73 -13.56 41.20
N LYS A 13 24.72 -13.64 42.53
CA LYS A 13 23.48 -13.60 43.32
C LYS A 13 23.05 -12.19 43.76
N ALA A 14 24.00 -11.25 43.83
CA ALA A 14 23.68 -9.84 44.10
C ALA A 14 23.17 -9.10 42.85
N ALA A 15 23.63 -9.48 41.65
CA ALA A 15 23.20 -8.87 40.39
C ALA A 15 21.75 -9.23 40.02
N HIS A 16 21.29 -10.45 40.31
CA HIS A 16 19.91 -10.85 40.02
C HIS A 16 18.88 -10.24 40.99
N LEU A 17 19.27 -9.88 42.22
CA LEU A 17 18.38 -9.19 43.15
C LEU A 17 18.20 -7.71 42.79
N PHE A 18 19.22 -7.09 42.17
CA PHE A 18 19.16 -5.69 41.71
C PHE A 18 18.36 -5.54 40.40
N VAL A 19 18.41 -6.52 39.50
CA VAL A 19 17.64 -6.51 38.23
C VAL A 19 16.16 -6.88 38.45
N LEU A 20 15.83 -7.72 39.43
CA LEU A 20 14.44 -8.04 39.75
C LEU A 20 13.74 -6.92 40.56
N SER A 21 14.48 -6.14 41.36
CA SER A 21 13.94 -4.98 42.11
C SER A 21 13.77 -3.72 41.24
N SER A 22 14.30 -3.71 40.01
CA SER A 22 14.13 -2.62 39.04
C SER A 22 13.01 -2.88 38.00
N LEU A 23 12.38 -4.05 38.05
CA LEU A 23 11.26 -4.44 37.19
C LEU A 23 9.88 -4.36 37.87
N ILE A 24 9.79 -3.88 39.11
CA ILE A 24 8.54 -3.75 39.90
C ILE A 24 8.11 -2.28 40.12
N LEU A 25 8.78 -1.30 39.49
CA LEU A 25 8.46 0.14 39.64
C LEU A 25 8.00 0.85 38.35
N SER A 26 7.53 0.14 37.33
CA SER A 26 6.96 0.76 36.11
C SER A 26 5.60 0.20 35.69
N SER A 27 4.76 -0.15 36.67
CA SER A 27 3.32 -0.24 36.46
C SER A 27 2.69 1.15 36.54
N CYS A 28 1.97 1.55 35.49
CA CYS A 28 1.00 2.64 35.45
C CYS A 28 1.52 4.03 35.91
N VAL A 29 2.00 4.83 34.95
CA VAL A 29 1.98 6.29 35.09
C VAL A 29 1.08 6.85 34.00
N ASP A 30 -0.12 7.26 34.41
CA ASP A 30 -0.98 8.17 33.64
C ASP A 30 -0.19 9.45 33.37
N SER A 31 -0.02 9.82 32.10
CA SER A 31 0.44 11.17 31.77
C SER A 31 -0.70 12.14 32.09
N THR A 32 -0.62 12.77 33.26
CA THR A 32 -1.41 13.95 33.60
C THR A 32 -0.94 15.09 32.70
N GLY A 33 -1.68 15.32 31.62
CA GLY A 33 -1.54 16.51 30.80
C GLY A 33 -1.92 17.73 31.63
N THR A 34 -0.94 18.48 32.10
CA THR A 34 -1.13 19.82 32.65
C THR A 34 -1.69 20.72 31.55
N ARG A 35 -2.99 21.02 31.62
CA ARG A 35 -3.65 22.10 30.88
C ARG A 35 -2.97 23.42 31.23
N SER A 36 -2.13 23.94 30.33
CA SER A 36 -1.75 25.35 30.36
C SER A 36 -2.95 26.18 29.93
N ARG A 37 -3.57 26.86 30.90
CA ARG A 37 -4.58 27.89 30.69
C ARG A 37 -3.86 29.14 30.20
N THR A 38 -3.75 29.33 28.89
CA THR A 38 -3.36 30.62 28.32
C THR A 38 -4.53 31.59 28.47
N SER A 39 -4.53 32.32 29.58
CA SER A 39 -5.41 33.46 29.80
C SER A 39 -5.01 34.57 28.81
N LYS A 40 -5.90 34.88 27.86
CA LYS A 40 -5.80 36.10 27.05
C LYS A 40 -6.09 37.28 27.98
N THR A 41 -5.04 38.01 28.33
CA THR A 41 -5.11 39.25 29.12
C THR A 41 -5.80 40.32 28.27
N GLY A 42 -7.01 40.70 28.68
CA GLY A 42 -7.70 41.89 28.19
C GLY A 42 -7.07 43.15 28.76
N SER A 43 -7.05 44.18 27.93
CA SER A 43 -6.61 45.54 28.21
C SER A 43 -7.41 46.21 29.34
N ASN A 44 -6.66 46.82 30.27
CA ASN A 44 -6.92 48.01 31.10
C ASN A 44 -8.35 48.32 31.53
N LEU A 45 -8.57 48.39 32.86
CA LEU A 45 -9.34 49.45 33.52
C LEU A 45 -8.86 49.61 34.98
N ASN A 46 -8.40 50.81 35.31
CA ASN A 46 -7.99 51.29 36.63
C ASN A 46 -9.20 51.35 37.58
N GLY A 47 -8.98 51.04 38.86
CA GLY A 47 -9.98 51.30 39.91
C GLY A 47 -9.60 50.72 41.27
N SER A 48 -8.87 51.51 42.06
CA SER A 48 -8.66 51.32 43.50
C SER A 48 -9.99 51.38 44.27
N GLY A 49 -10.19 50.49 45.25
CA GLY A 49 -11.32 50.61 46.18
C GLY A 49 -11.42 49.48 47.18
N THR A 50 -10.94 49.75 48.39
CA THR A 50 -11.14 49.01 49.65
C THR A 50 -12.60 48.69 49.95
N GLY A 51 -12.89 47.48 50.46
CA GLY A 51 -14.22 47.14 50.99
C GLY A 51 -14.31 45.76 51.64
N SER A 52 -14.37 45.76 52.98
CA SER A 52 -14.63 44.65 53.89
C SER A 52 -16.00 43.96 53.68
N GLY A 53 -16.10 42.65 53.95
CA GLY A 53 -17.42 42.05 54.26
C GLY A 53 -17.57 40.54 54.05
N ASN A 54 -17.57 39.81 55.17
CA ASN A 54 -18.24 38.55 55.53
C ASN A 54 -18.90 37.64 54.48
N GLY A 55 -18.63 36.34 54.64
CA GLY A 55 -19.27 35.26 53.88
C GLY A 55 -20.69 34.90 54.31
N ASN A 56 -21.31 34.02 53.53
CA ASN A 56 -21.94 32.78 53.99
C ASN A 56 -22.38 31.96 52.77
N GLY A 57 -22.29 30.63 52.88
CA GLY A 57 -22.82 29.70 51.88
C GLY A 57 -24.34 29.61 51.90
N SER A 58 -24.92 29.26 50.74
CA SER A 58 -26.20 28.58 50.58
C SER A 58 -26.48 28.35 49.09
N LEU A 59 -26.61 27.09 48.69
CA LEU A 59 -27.64 26.64 47.73
C LEU A 59 -28.94 26.41 48.56
N PRO A 60 -30.16 26.22 48.00
CA PRO A 60 -30.60 26.14 46.60
C PRO A 60 -31.88 26.98 46.25
N ASN A 61 -32.18 27.11 44.95
CA ASN A 61 -33.45 27.57 44.34
C ASN A 61 -33.95 29.01 44.62
N GLY A 62 -33.78 29.88 43.61
CA GLY A 62 -34.55 31.12 43.43
C GLY A 62 -34.35 31.61 41.99
N GLY A 63 -35.40 31.58 41.19
CA GLY A 63 -35.33 31.65 39.72
C GLY A 63 -34.86 32.98 39.13
N SER A 64 -34.23 32.86 37.96
CA SER A 64 -34.51 33.67 36.79
C SER A 64 -34.05 32.88 35.57
N ILE A 65 -34.98 32.52 34.68
CA ILE A 65 -34.65 32.00 33.36
C ILE A 65 -34.15 33.21 32.58
N ASP A 66 -32.84 33.35 32.52
CA ASP A 66 -32.22 34.23 31.53
C ASP A 66 -32.40 33.57 30.16
N THR A 67 -33.37 34.04 29.38
CA THR A 67 -33.63 33.67 27.99
C THR A 67 -32.54 34.24 27.07
N GLY A 68 -31.31 33.86 27.38
CA GLY A 68 -30.10 34.34 26.75
C GLY A 68 -28.96 33.35 26.89
N SER A 69 -29.25 32.05 27.13
CA SER A 69 -28.22 31.02 26.97
C SER A 69 -27.82 31.01 25.49
N THR A 70 -26.75 31.72 25.17
CA THR A 70 -25.87 31.36 24.06
C THR A 70 -25.64 29.86 24.20
N LEU A 71 -26.31 29.08 23.35
CA LEU A 71 -26.07 27.66 23.19
C LEU A 71 -24.57 27.51 23.05
N GLN A 72 -23.94 26.98 24.10
CA GLN A 72 -22.54 26.62 24.08
C GLN A 72 -22.41 25.63 22.92
N SER A 73 -21.89 26.11 21.79
CA SER A 73 -21.71 25.30 20.59
C SER A 73 -20.94 24.06 21.02
N VAL A 74 -21.62 22.92 21.00
CA VAL A 74 -21.02 21.65 21.39
C VAL A 74 -19.92 21.37 20.37
N LYS A 75 -18.67 21.50 20.80
CA LYS A 75 -17.50 21.29 19.95
C LYS A 75 -17.38 19.79 19.66
N VAL A 76 -17.43 19.44 18.38
CA VAL A 76 -17.18 18.07 17.91
C VAL A 76 -15.68 17.89 17.74
N GLU A 77 -15.13 16.81 18.28
CA GLU A 77 -13.72 16.50 18.19
C GLU A 77 -13.54 15.08 17.63
N LEU A 78 -12.83 14.95 16.51
CA LEU A 78 -12.47 13.64 15.96
C LEU A 78 -11.35 13.03 16.79
N SER A 79 -11.38 11.71 16.97
CA SER A 79 -10.38 10.98 17.76
C SER A 79 -9.70 9.84 16.98
N HIS A 80 -10.48 9.06 16.23
CA HIS A 80 -10.01 7.84 15.58
C HIS A 80 -10.81 7.53 14.30
N LEU A 81 -10.24 6.71 13.44
CA LEU A 81 -10.92 5.95 12.40
C LEU A 81 -11.16 4.54 12.90
N VAL A 82 -12.27 3.92 12.50
CA VAL A 82 -12.47 2.48 12.71
C VAL A 82 -11.94 1.75 11.49
N ASP A 83 -11.05 0.80 11.71
CA ASP A 83 -10.52 -0.05 10.64
C ASP A 83 -11.61 -1.01 10.15
N PRO A 84 -11.99 -0.96 8.86
CA PRO A 84 -13.06 -1.81 8.33
C PRO A 84 -12.68 -3.29 8.24
N PHE A 85 -11.40 -3.65 8.37
CA PHE A 85 -10.92 -5.03 8.24
C PHE A 85 -10.87 -5.78 9.56
N ASP A 86 -10.59 -5.09 10.68
CA ASP A 86 -10.45 -5.71 12.01
C ASP A 86 -11.35 -5.07 13.09
N GLY A 87 -12.04 -3.98 12.77
CA GLY A 87 -12.94 -3.26 13.68
C GLY A 87 -12.24 -2.41 14.74
N THR A 88 -10.91 -2.30 14.71
CA THR A 88 -10.15 -1.59 15.74
C THR A 88 -10.06 -0.09 15.48
N TYR A 89 -9.84 0.68 16.55
CA TYR A 89 -9.74 2.14 16.51
C TYR A 89 -8.31 2.58 16.26
N LYS A 90 -8.07 3.32 15.16
CA LYS A 90 -6.73 3.75 14.74
C LYS A 90 -6.69 5.25 14.46
N LYS A 91 -5.62 5.92 14.92
CA LYS A 91 -5.30 7.29 14.48
C LYS A 91 -4.72 7.32 13.07
N LYS A 92 -4.12 6.22 12.62
CA LYS A 92 -3.65 6.02 11.26
C LYS A 92 -4.32 4.79 10.68
N LEU A 93 -5.06 4.95 9.60
CA LEU A 93 -5.70 3.87 8.87
C LEU A 93 -5.21 3.85 7.42
N THR A 94 -4.83 2.69 6.93
CA THR A 94 -4.46 2.49 5.52
C THR A 94 -5.55 1.71 4.81
N ILE A 95 -6.11 2.28 3.75
CA ILE A 95 -7.11 1.61 2.90
C ILE A 95 -6.69 1.67 1.43
N PRO A 96 -7.10 0.70 0.61
CA PRO A 96 -6.90 0.80 -0.83
C PRO A 96 -7.82 1.87 -1.43
N LYS A 97 -7.36 2.57 -2.48
CA LYS A 97 -8.16 3.62 -3.13
C LYS A 97 -9.46 3.14 -3.78
N ASN A 98 -9.59 1.83 -4.03
CA ASN A 98 -10.80 1.17 -4.53
C ASN A 98 -11.70 0.61 -3.41
N PHE A 99 -11.44 0.94 -2.14
CA PHE A 99 -12.26 0.52 -1.01
C PHE A 99 -13.74 0.86 -1.25
N LYS A 100 -14.61 -0.11 -0.96
CA LYS A 100 -16.07 -0.04 -1.10
C LYS A 100 -16.68 -0.49 0.21
N GLY A 101 -17.47 0.37 0.85
CA GLY A 101 -18.10 0.11 2.13
C GLY A 101 -18.29 1.38 2.94
N ASN A 102 -18.54 1.25 4.24
CA ASN A 102 -18.64 2.39 5.15
C ASN A 102 -17.28 2.63 5.84
N LEU A 103 -16.87 3.89 5.90
CA LEU A 103 -15.76 4.34 6.72
C LEU A 103 -16.32 5.06 7.94
N TYR A 104 -15.87 4.70 9.14
CA TYR A 104 -16.38 5.27 10.38
C TYR A 104 -15.34 6.17 11.04
N LEU A 105 -15.73 7.40 11.38
CA LEU A 105 -14.93 8.35 12.15
C LEU A 105 -15.53 8.48 13.54
N ALA A 106 -14.74 8.12 14.55
CA ALA A 106 -15.12 8.21 15.95
C ALA A 106 -14.67 9.53 16.57
N GLY A 107 -15.53 10.13 17.39
CA GLY A 107 -15.26 11.42 17.99
C GLY A 107 -16.14 11.71 19.20
N LEU A 108 -15.77 12.76 19.93
CA LEU A 108 -16.57 13.29 21.02
C LEU A 108 -17.66 14.21 20.48
N ASN A 109 -18.84 14.12 21.10
CA ASN A 109 -20.00 14.95 20.80
C ASN A 109 -20.54 14.86 19.35
N VAL A 110 -20.22 13.79 18.63
CA VAL A 110 -20.77 13.57 17.27
C VAL A 110 -22.31 13.57 17.26
N ALA A 111 -22.93 13.20 18.38
CA ALA A 111 -24.36 13.30 18.65
C ALA A 111 -24.99 14.64 18.27
N ALA A 112 -24.27 15.73 18.50
CA ALA A 112 -24.76 17.08 18.27
C ALA A 112 -24.95 17.41 16.78
N LEU A 113 -24.62 16.48 15.88
CA LEU A 113 -24.76 16.61 14.44
C LEU A 113 -25.93 15.81 13.87
N SER A 114 -26.72 15.11 14.69
CA SER A 114 -27.78 14.19 14.21
C SER A 114 -28.88 14.88 13.41
N ASP A 115 -29.08 16.18 13.60
CA ASP A 115 -30.07 17.02 12.90
C ASP A 115 -29.51 17.70 11.64
N LYS A 116 -28.25 17.45 11.28
CA LYS A 116 -27.56 18.12 10.16
C LYS A 116 -27.19 17.15 9.05
N ILE A 117 -27.19 17.64 7.82
CA ILE A 117 -26.54 16.97 6.69
C ILE A 117 -25.05 17.25 6.78
N VAL A 118 -24.31 16.31 7.36
CA VAL A 118 -22.86 16.44 7.59
C VAL A 118 -22.09 16.04 6.34
N LYS A 119 -21.00 16.74 6.06
CA LYS A 119 -20.01 16.39 5.06
C LYS A 119 -18.65 16.26 5.70
N VAL A 120 -17.85 15.33 5.19
CA VAL A 120 -16.47 15.11 5.56
C VAL A 120 -15.60 15.41 4.36
N ARG A 121 -14.63 16.31 4.52
CA ARG A 121 -13.62 16.62 3.50
C ARG A 121 -12.28 16.05 3.94
N PHE A 122 -11.69 15.25 3.06
CA PHE A 122 -10.32 14.77 3.19
C PHE A 122 -9.42 15.60 2.26
N ASN A 123 -8.44 16.29 2.80
CA ASN A 123 -7.48 17.07 2.02
C ASN A 123 -6.17 16.28 1.90
N TYR A 124 -5.76 15.88 0.70
CA TYR A 124 -4.62 14.99 0.46
C TYR A 124 -3.35 15.70 0.01
N GLY A 125 -2.23 15.27 0.57
CA GLY A 125 -0.89 15.63 0.11
C GLY A 125 -0.49 17.08 0.37
N LEU A 126 0.61 17.49 -0.26
CA LEU A 126 1.15 18.84 -0.25
C LEU A 126 0.19 19.85 -0.88
N ASP A 127 -0.49 19.43 -1.94
CA ASP A 127 -1.41 20.28 -2.72
C ASP A 127 -2.80 20.38 -2.07
N ARG A 128 -3.03 19.62 -0.99
CA ARG A 128 -4.30 19.55 -0.25
C ARG A 128 -5.51 19.27 -1.16
N GLN A 129 -5.35 18.34 -2.11
CA GLN A 129 -6.42 17.93 -3.00
C GLN A 129 -7.61 17.40 -2.18
N SER A 130 -8.74 18.09 -2.26
CA SER A 130 -9.92 17.79 -1.45
C SER A 130 -10.82 16.72 -2.08
N VAL A 131 -11.31 15.81 -1.26
CA VAL A 131 -12.44 14.92 -1.59
C VAL A 131 -13.51 15.11 -0.53
N VAL A 132 -14.71 15.52 -0.96
CA VAL A 132 -15.85 15.79 -0.08
C VAL A 132 -16.85 14.66 -0.19
N LEU A 133 -17.22 14.09 0.95
CA LEU A 133 -18.14 12.97 1.05
C LEU A 133 -19.27 13.31 2.02
N ASN A 134 -20.45 12.76 1.74
CA ASN A 134 -21.56 12.85 2.66
C ASN A 134 -21.31 11.94 3.86
N ALA A 135 -21.74 12.38 5.04
CA ALA A 135 -21.66 11.61 6.26
C ALA A 135 -22.96 11.66 7.03
N THR A 136 -23.28 10.57 7.73
CA THR A 136 -24.43 10.47 8.63
C THR A 136 -23.95 10.08 10.02
N VAL A 137 -24.69 10.50 11.05
CA VAL A 137 -24.43 10.03 12.41
C VAL A 137 -24.99 8.63 12.56
N GLY A 138 -24.14 7.66 12.85
CA GLY A 138 -24.49 6.26 13.08
C GLY A 138 -24.04 5.77 14.46
N ARG A 139 -24.23 4.48 14.72
CA ARG A 139 -23.71 3.78 15.90
C ARG A 139 -22.71 2.71 15.47
N ALA A 140 -21.62 2.56 16.23
CA ALA A 140 -20.66 1.48 16.07
C ALA A 140 -20.32 0.88 17.44
N PRO A 141 -19.93 -0.41 17.49
CA PRO A 141 -19.43 -1.03 18.71
C PRO A 141 -18.22 -0.24 19.23
N GLY A 142 -18.26 0.17 20.49
CA GLY A 142 -17.19 0.90 21.17
C GLY A 142 -15.95 0.03 21.40
N ILE A 143 -14.94 0.62 22.03
CA ILE A 143 -13.67 -0.06 22.37
C ILE A 143 -13.92 -1.29 23.26
N ILE A 144 -15.01 -1.31 24.02
CA ILE A 144 -15.53 -2.47 24.75
C ILE A 144 -16.80 -2.94 24.01
N PRO A 145 -16.94 -4.24 23.67
CA PRO A 145 -18.07 -4.76 22.89
C PRO A 145 -19.48 -4.50 23.48
N GLN A 146 -19.54 -4.09 24.75
CA GLN A 146 -20.78 -3.81 25.49
C GLN A 146 -21.23 -2.34 25.45
N THR A 147 -20.44 -1.44 24.85
CA THR A 147 -20.78 -0.02 24.75
C THR A 147 -20.95 0.39 23.30
N ASP A 148 -22.10 0.93 22.90
CA ASP A 148 -22.24 1.59 21.60
C ASP A 148 -21.72 3.02 21.67
N ILE A 149 -20.94 3.43 20.68
CA ILE A 149 -20.55 4.83 20.50
C ILE A 149 -21.17 5.39 19.22
N GLN A 150 -21.39 6.70 19.20
CA GLN A 150 -21.82 7.39 18.00
C GLN A 150 -20.62 7.78 17.13
N VAL A 151 -20.76 7.54 15.83
CA VAL A 151 -19.70 7.73 14.84
C VAL A 151 -20.25 8.46 13.62
N LEU A 152 -19.39 9.14 12.87
CA LEU A 152 -19.73 9.61 11.54
C LEU A 152 -19.47 8.46 10.55
N MET A 153 -20.54 8.00 9.90
CA MET A 153 -20.50 7.05 8.80
C MET A 153 -20.33 7.81 7.49
N VAL A 154 -19.24 7.51 6.78
CA VAL A 154 -18.97 8.01 5.43
C VAL A 154 -19.18 6.87 4.45
N ASP A 155 -20.06 7.08 3.46
CA ASP A 155 -20.32 6.10 2.42
C ASP A 155 -19.23 6.12 1.34
N MET A 156 -18.50 5.01 1.21
CA MET A 156 -17.44 4.81 0.22
C MET A 156 -17.89 3.91 -0.94
N THR A 157 -19.18 3.59 -1.06
CA THR A 157 -19.72 2.64 -2.06
C THR A 157 -19.42 3.05 -3.50
N SER A 158 -19.35 4.36 -3.75
CA SER A 158 -19.00 4.95 -5.06
C SER A 158 -17.51 4.87 -5.41
N LYS A 159 -16.66 4.36 -4.50
CA LYS A 159 -15.19 4.34 -4.62
C LYS A 159 -14.64 5.75 -4.88
N PRO A 160 -14.89 6.72 -3.98
CA PRO A 160 -14.59 8.13 -4.24
C PRO A 160 -13.11 8.42 -4.48
N PHE A 161 -12.20 7.55 -3.99
CA PHE A 161 -10.76 7.67 -4.22
C PHE A 161 -10.27 6.89 -5.45
N GLY A 162 -11.13 6.16 -6.16
CA GLY A 162 -10.72 5.22 -7.21
C GLY A 162 -9.95 5.85 -8.37
N LYS A 163 -10.23 7.12 -8.67
CA LYS A 163 -9.54 7.91 -9.71
C LYS A 163 -8.39 8.78 -9.16
N MET A 164 -8.14 8.75 -7.86
CA MET A 164 -7.04 9.51 -7.28
C MET A 164 -5.71 8.89 -7.73
N ARG A 165 -4.81 9.75 -8.21
CA ARG A 165 -3.43 9.36 -8.50
C ARG A 165 -2.63 9.35 -7.20
N LEU A 166 -1.87 8.29 -6.98
CA LEU A 166 -1.01 8.16 -5.81
C LEU A 166 0.36 8.77 -6.12
N ASN A 167 0.60 9.99 -5.66
CA ASN A 167 1.77 10.78 -6.04
C ASN A 167 2.97 10.56 -5.11
N TYR A 168 2.76 9.94 -3.95
CA TYR A 168 3.75 9.75 -2.90
C TYR A 168 4.11 8.28 -2.74
N ASP A 169 5.12 8.01 -1.90
CA ASP A 169 5.60 6.66 -1.65
C ASP A 169 5.60 6.34 -0.15
N LEU A 170 5.39 5.06 0.14
CA LEU A 170 5.45 4.46 1.47
C LEU A 170 6.90 4.26 1.89
N TYR A 171 7.14 4.49 3.17
CA TYR A 171 8.41 4.22 3.82
C TYR A 171 8.18 3.30 5.01
N ASP A 172 9.10 2.37 5.17
CA ASP A 172 9.14 1.37 6.22
C ASP A 172 10.16 1.79 7.29
N TYR A 173 9.64 2.23 8.43
CA TYR A 173 10.43 2.67 9.59
C TYR A 173 10.46 1.64 10.71
N ASN A 174 10.15 0.37 10.43
CA ASN A 174 10.26 -0.67 11.44
C ASN A 174 11.73 -0.88 11.86
N ASP A 175 11.91 -1.17 13.15
CA ASP A 175 13.20 -1.64 13.66
C ASP A 175 13.31 -3.16 13.50
N TYR A 176 14.29 -3.55 12.69
CA TYR A 176 14.63 -4.93 12.36
C TYR A 176 15.91 -5.42 13.02
N SER A 177 16.37 -4.74 14.08
CA SER A 177 17.49 -5.19 14.92
C SER A 177 17.27 -6.60 15.49
N ASP A 178 16.01 -6.98 15.69
CA ASP A 178 15.58 -8.36 15.92
C ASP A 178 15.65 -9.19 14.62
N ALA A 179 16.53 -10.20 14.60
CA ALA A 179 16.72 -11.11 13.48
C ALA A 179 15.43 -11.84 13.08
N THR A 180 14.51 -12.10 14.01
CA THR A 180 13.27 -12.86 13.77
C THR A 180 12.18 -12.05 13.05
N LYS A 181 12.29 -10.71 13.02
CA LYS A 181 11.32 -9.88 12.32
C LYS A 181 11.56 -9.88 10.82
N GLU A 182 10.55 -10.33 10.08
CA GLU A 182 10.53 -10.29 8.62
C GLU A 182 10.27 -8.88 8.07
N PRO A 183 10.90 -8.48 6.96
CA PRO A 183 10.57 -7.25 6.25
C PRO A 183 9.08 -7.16 5.95
N VAL A 184 8.50 -5.96 6.08
CA VAL A 184 7.07 -5.78 5.78
C VAL A 184 6.88 -5.91 4.27
N THR A 185 5.86 -6.68 3.87
CA THR A 185 5.44 -6.85 2.47
C THR A 185 3.99 -6.45 2.22
N ASP A 186 3.14 -6.38 3.26
CA ASP A 186 1.77 -5.86 3.16
C ASP A 186 1.75 -4.32 3.21
N PRO A 187 1.33 -3.63 2.13
CA PRO A 187 1.25 -2.17 2.10
C PRO A 187 0.23 -1.57 3.10
N ARG A 188 -0.64 -2.37 3.71
CA ARG A 188 -1.59 -1.93 4.75
C ARG A 188 -0.99 -1.92 6.14
N ASN A 189 0.22 -2.46 6.32
CA ASN A 189 0.84 -2.56 7.63
C ASN A 189 0.89 -1.20 8.35
N GLY A 190 0.46 -1.21 9.61
CA GLY A 190 0.33 -0.02 10.44
C GLY A 190 1.65 0.71 10.75
N SER A 191 2.81 0.14 10.41
CA SER A 191 4.12 0.79 10.58
C SER A 191 4.64 1.48 9.33
N LEU A 192 3.91 1.46 8.21
CA LEU A 192 4.31 2.15 6.98
C LEU A 192 3.80 3.58 6.94
N TYR A 193 4.59 4.50 6.40
CA TYR A 193 4.28 5.93 6.38
C TYR A 193 4.41 6.50 4.98
N CYS A 194 3.34 7.11 4.50
CA CYS A 194 3.33 7.82 3.23
C CYS A 194 3.92 9.23 3.38
N ARG A 195 5.03 9.51 2.69
CA ARG A 195 5.66 10.84 2.72
C ARG A 195 5.02 11.80 1.72
N GLY A 196 4.05 12.59 2.18
CA GLY A 196 3.27 13.48 1.32
C GLY A 196 2.85 14.81 1.94
N LEU A 197 3.30 15.15 3.15
CA LEU A 197 2.73 16.27 3.91
C LEU A 197 3.69 17.46 4.05
N GLN A 198 3.11 18.64 4.27
CA GLN A 198 3.81 19.78 4.84
C GLN A 198 4.23 19.47 6.29
N LEU A 199 5.24 20.15 6.82
CA LEU A 199 5.68 19.93 8.21
C LEU A 199 4.59 20.24 9.22
N GLU A 200 3.79 21.29 9.00
CA GLU A 200 2.69 21.68 9.89
C GLU A 200 1.49 20.72 9.88
N ASP A 201 1.48 19.77 8.94
CA ASP A 201 0.45 18.74 8.80
C ASP A 201 0.99 17.35 9.22
N ASP A 202 2.29 17.22 9.55
CA ASP A 202 2.91 15.99 10.02
C ASP A 202 2.79 15.88 11.56
N PRO A 203 1.94 14.98 12.11
CA PRO A 203 1.75 14.83 13.54
C PRO A 203 2.94 14.17 14.25
N THR A 204 3.92 13.65 13.51
CA THR A 204 5.16 13.10 14.08
C THR A 204 6.20 14.18 14.34
N PHE A 205 6.09 15.33 13.65
CA PHE A 205 7.02 16.44 13.77
C PHE A 205 6.71 17.30 14.98
N ASN A 206 7.70 17.46 15.85
CA ASN A 206 7.60 18.29 17.04
C ASN A 206 8.46 19.55 16.88
N VAL A 207 7.82 20.65 16.50
CA VAL A 207 8.44 21.98 16.38
C VAL A 207 9.14 22.42 17.67
N ALA A 208 8.64 22.04 18.84
CA ALA A 208 9.22 22.46 20.12
C ALA A 208 10.61 21.84 20.38
N THR A 209 10.90 20.70 19.75
CA THR A 209 12.18 19.99 19.90
C THR A 209 13.09 20.10 18.67
N ALA A 210 12.54 20.56 17.54
CA ALA A 210 13.28 20.65 16.29
C ALA A 210 14.21 21.87 16.28
N ALA A 211 15.47 21.67 15.92
CA ALA A 211 16.40 22.77 15.73
C ALA A 211 15.90 23.68 14.59
N ASN A 212 15.63 24.95 14.89
CA ASN A 212 15.17 25.97 13.93
C ASN A 212 13.77 25.72 13.33
N GLY A 213 12.94 24.87 13.94
CA GLY A 213 11.58 24.60 13.45
C GLY A 213 11.52 23.81 12.12
N ASN A 214 12.64 23.23 11.68
CA ASN A 214 12.75 22.43 10.46
C ASN A 214 13.07 20.97 10.81
N CYS A 215 12.66 20.02 9.95
CA CYS A 215 13.17 18.65 10.05
C CYS A 215 14.56 18.56 9.39
N SER A 216 15.61 18.66 10.21
CA SER A 216 16.99 18.80 9.73
C SER A 216 18.02 17.96 10.49
N THR A 217 17.67 17.50 11.69
CA THR A 217 18.58 16.73 12.56
C THR A 217 18.24 15.25 12.53
N VAL A 218 19.21 14.40 12.88
CA VAL A 218 19.04 12.94 12.97
C VAL A 218 17.92 12.50 13.95
N ASN A 219 17.60 13.35 14.93
CA ASN A 219 16.62 13.03 15.97
C ASN A 219 15.20 13.44 15.60
N ASP A 220 15.03 14.36 14.65
CA ASP A 220 13.73 14.83 14.20
C ASP A 220 12.89 13.66 13.65
N ARG A 221 11.61 13.65 14.01
CA ARG A 221 10.65 12.65 13.52
C ARG A 221 9.73 13.36 12.55
N CYS A 222 9.91 13.15 11.26
CA CYS A 222 9.08 13.77 10.23
C CYS A 222 8.70 12.70 9.20
N MET A 223 7.98 11.70 9.69
CA MET A 223 7.70 10.44 8.99
C MET A 223 6.74 10.62 7.81
N TYR A 224 5.89 11.65 7.84
CA TYR A 224 4.96 11.98 6.76
C TYR A 224 5.41 13.18 5.93
N ALA A 225 6.36 13.97 6.43
CA ALA A 225 6.91 15.11 5.74
C ALA A 225 7.41 14.72 4.35
N TYR A 226 7.00 15.49 3.36
CA TYR A 226 7.25 15.18 1.97
C TYR A 226 8.74 15.12 1.66
N ALA A 227 9.13 13.99 1.09
CA ALA A 227 10.34 13.81 0.33
C ALA A 227 10.15 12.56 -0.53
N LYS A 228 10.73 12.56 -1.73
CA LYS A 228 10.47 11.52 -2.72
C LYS A 228 11.77 11.09 -3.38
N VAL A 229 12.07 9.80 -3.26
CA VAL A 229 13.08 9.12 -4.07
C VAL A 229 12.39 8.05 -4.89
N VAL A 230 12.93 7.77 -6.08
CA VAL A 230 12.48 6.68 -6.94
C VAL A 230 13.66 5.78 -7.27
N ASP A 231 13.39 4.52 -7.58
CA ASP A 231 14.40 3.64 -8.13
C ASP A 231 14.99 4.23 -9.43
N ALA A 232 16.29 4.02 -9.61
CA ALA A 232 17.06 4.56 -10.72
C ALA A 232 17.93 3.47 -11.34
N THR A 233 18.22 3.66 -12.63
CA THR A 233 19.21 2.89 -13.37
C THR A 233 20.52 3.69 -13.50
N LEU A 234 21.44 3.23 -14.34
CA LEU A 234 22.65 3.98 -14.64
C LEU A 234 22.31 5.34 -15.30
N TYR A 235 23.19 6.31 -15.08
CA TYR A 235 23.02 7.67 -15.54
C TYR A 235 23.74 7.93 -16.86
N ASN A 236 23.06 8.57 -17.80
CA ASN A 236 23.67 9.18 -18.97
C ASN A 236 23.76 10.70 -18.74
N GLY A 237 24.91 11.16 -18.24
CA GLY A 237 25.04 12.52 -17.71
C GLY A 237 24.10 12.74 -16.53
N SER A 238 23.16 13.69 -16.64
CA SER A 238 22.15 13.98 -15.61
C SER A 238 20.85 13.17 -15.74
N LEU A 239 20.72 12.36 -16.79
CA LEU A 239 19.51 11.60 -17.09
C LEU A 239 19.61 10.16 -16.59
N THR A 240 18.49 9.62 -16.09
CA THR A 240 18.33 8.20 -15.71
C THR A 240 16.87 7.77 -15.88
N SER A 241 16.62 6.47 -16.03
CA SER A 241 15.30 5.87 -16.13
C SER A 241 14.87 5.21 -14.82
N ILE A 242 13.56 4.97 -14.71
CA ILE A 242 13.00 4.10 -13.67
C ILE A 242 13.17 2.66 -14.16
N PRO A 243 13.72 1.75 -13.34
CA PRO A 243 13.89 0.37 -13.74
C PRO A 243 12.54 -0.28 -14.05
N THR A 244 12.53 -1.14 -15.06
CA THR A 244 11.37 -1.94 -15.48
C THR A 244 11.60 -3.43 -15.32
N ARG A 245 12.79 -3.84 -14.87
CA ARG A 245 13.18 -5.24 -14.70
C ARG A 245 13.76 -5.52 -13.30
N PRO A 246 13.43 -6.68 -12.72
CA PRO A 246 14.09 -7.15 -11.51
C PRO A 246 15.51 -7.66 -11.81
N GLN A 247 16.28 -7.88 -10.75
CA GLN A 247 17.63 -8.43 -10.72
C GLN A 247 17.63 -9.95 -10.93
N VAL A 248 16.96 -10.41 -11.98
CA VAL A 248 16.74 -11.82 -12.32
C VAL A 248 17.24 -12.05 -13.75
N TRP A 249 17.92 -13.17 -13.98
CA TRP A 249 18.46 -13.54 -15.28
C TRP A 249 18.57 -15.05 -15.44
N THR A 250 18.81 -15.49 -16.67
CA THR A 250 19.14 -16.89 -17.00
C THR A 250 20.42 -16.92 -17.82
N ASP A 251 21.10 -18.06 -17.81
CA ASP A 251 22.26 -18.30 -18.68
C ASP A 251 21.90 -19.41 -19.68
N ALA A 252 21.26 -19.03 -20.79
CA ALA A 252 20.94 -19.97 -21.85
C ALA A 252 22.20 -20.24 -22.70
N SER A 253 22.58 -21.52 -22.84
CA SER A 253 23.75 -21.93 -23.63
C SER A 253 25.05 -21.21 -23.24
N GLY A 254 25.21 -20.91 -21.94
CA GLY A 254 26.37 -20.17 -21.41
C GLY A 254 26.36 -18.66 -21.68
N THR A 255 25.31 -18.13 -22.30
CA THR A 255 25.14 -16.69 -22.54
C THR A 255 24.10 -16.12 -21.59
N ARG A 256 24.47 -15.05 -20.88
CA ARG A 256 23.56 -14.34 -19.98
C ARG A 256 22.45 -13.63 -20.75
N SER A 257 21.21 -13.86 -20.34
CA SER A 257 20.03 -13.13 -20.80
C SER A 257 19.23 -12.60 -19.60
N PRO A 258 18.97 -11.28 -19.51
CA PRO A 258 19.44 -10.22 -20.42
C PRO A 258 20.95 -9.95 -20.33
N SER A 259 21.51 -9.30 -21.37
CA SER A 259 22.91 -8.87 -21.39
C SER A 259 23.08 -7.48 -20.74
N TYR A 260 24.32 -7.04 -20.54
CA TYR A 260 24.60 -5.67 -20.08
C TYR A 260 23.92 -4.60 -20.95
N ALA A 261 24.00 -4.74 -22.27
CA ALA A 261 23.47 -3.75 -23.21
C ALA A 261 21.94 -3.57 -23.10
N THR A 262 21.22 -4.61 -22.70
CA THR A 262 19.76 -4.56 -22.51
C THR A 262 19.35 -4.28 -21.06
N SER A 263 20.27 -4.45 -20.11
CA SER A 263 20.02 -4.28 -18.67
C SER A 263 20.38 -2.89 -18.13
N ASN A 264 21.38 -2.22 -18.72
CA ASN A 264 22.00 -1.00 -18.18
C ASN A 264 21.04 0.16 -17.87
N GLY A 265 19.92 0.27 -18.59
CA GLY A 265 18.88 1.29 -18.42
C GLY A 265 17.52 0.74 -17.99
N SER A 266 17.45 -0.52 -17.56
CA SER A 266 16.16 -1.19 -17.29
C SER A 266 16.15 -2.03 -16.00
N VAL A 267 17.31 -2.47 -15.49
CA VAL A 267 17.38 -3.33 -14.31
C VAL A 267 17.50 -2.54 -13.00
N CYS A 268 16.85 -3.05 -11.95
CA CYS A 268 17.06 -2.61 -10.57
C CYS A 268 18.55 -2.67 -10.17
N LEU A 269 19.04 -1.62 -9.53
CA LEU A 269 20.40 -1.58 -8.99
C LEU A 269 20.42 -2.03 -7.51
N PRO A 270 21.52 -2.65 -7.03
CA PRO A 270 21.59 -3.15 -5.66
C PRO A 270 21.66 -2.02 -4.63
N ASP A 271 21.00 -2.23 -3.49
CA ASP A 271 20.87 -1.25 -2.39
C ASP A 271 21.85 -1.47 -1.24
N LEU A 272 23.14 -1.66 -1.56
CA LEU A 272 24.24 -1.72 -0.60
C LEU A 272 25.54 -1.20 -1.20
N LEU A 273 26.44 -0.75 -0.31
CA LEU A 273 27.83 -0.43 -0.63
C LEU A 273 28.78 -1.50 -0.10
N PRO A 274 29.88 -1.81 -0.83
CA PRO A 274 30.13 -1.42 -2.22
C PRO A 274 29.28 -2.25 -3.19
N SER A 275 29.36 -1.91 -4.47
CA SER A 275 28.72 -2.50 -5.66
C SER A 275 29.01 -4.00 -5.92
N VAL A 276 29.20 -4.83 -4.89
CA VAL A 276 29.56 -6.26 -4.98
C VAL A 276 28.57 -6.99 -5.89
N GLY A 277 27.27 -6.80 -5.65
CA GLY A 277 26.24 -7.39 -6.48
C GLY A 277 26.06 -6.72 -7.85
N PHE A 278 26.57 -5.51 -8.08
CA PHE A 278 26.38 -4.81 -9.36
C PHE A 278 27.20 -5.44 -10.49
N ASN A 279 28.49 -5.69 -10.27
CA ASN A 279 29.33 -6.28 -11.33
C ASN A 279 28.80 -7.66 -11.71
N GLU A 280 28.39 -8.44 -10.71
CA GLU A 280 27.73 -9.72 -10.90
C GLU A 280 26.37 -9.61 -11.59
N LEU A 281 25.55 -8.61 -11.25
CA LEU A 281 24.29 -8.32 -11.94
C LEU A 281 24.48 -7.90 -13.40
N MET A 282 25.59 -7.24 -13.72
CA MET A 282 25.86 -6.73 -15.07
C MET A 282 26.73 -7.68 -15.90
N GLY A 283 27.28 -8.73 -15.31
CA GLY A 283 28.16 -9.69 -16.00
C GLY A 283 29.52 -9.09 -16.32
N LEU A 284 29.97 -8.15 -15.49
CA LEU A 284 31.22 -7.42 -15.64
C LEU A 284 32.33 -8.08 -14.81
N PRO A 285 33.61 -7.91 -15.21
CA PRO A 285 34.74 -8.32 -14.38
C PRO A 285 34.65 -7.74 -12.97
N SER A 286 35.05 -8.54 -11.98
CA SER A 286 35.15 -8.12 -10.58
C SER A 286 36.04 -6.86 -10.49
N ALA A 287 35.52 -5.80 -9.86
CA ALA A 287 36.13 -4.47 -9.71
C ALA A 287 35.91 -3.43 -10.82
N THR A 288 35.08 -3.71 -11.84
CA THR A 288 34.73 -2.69 -12.86
C THR A 288 34.03 -1.46 -12.26
N VAL A 289 33.05 -1.70 -11.39
CA VAL A 289 32.42 -0.66 -10.58
C VAL A 289 32.70 -0.97 -9.12
N ASN A 290 33.32 -0.03 -8.41
CA ASN A 290 33.73 -0.17 -7.00
C ASN A 290 33.22 0.98 -6.10
N ALA A 291 32.72 2.07 -6.68
CA ALA A 291 32.16 3.21 -5.95
C ALA A 291 31.08 3.95 -6.77
N TYR A 292 30.30 4.79 -6.10
CA TYR A 292 29.46 5.76 -6.81
C TYR A 292 30.34 6.74 -7.60
N GLY A 293 29.88 7.11 -8.80
CA GLY A 293 30.64 7.87 -9.78
C GLY A 293 31.42 7.01 -10.79
N SER A 294 31.54 5.69 -10.57
CA SER A 294 32.20 4.81 -11.55
C SER A 294 31.46 4.84 -12.90
N THR A 295 32.20 4.86 -13.99
CA THR A 295 31.64 4.81 -15.35
C THR A 295 31.81 3.44 -15.98
N VAL A 296 30.75 2.90 -16.56
CA VAL A 296 30.76 1.65 -17.34
C VAL A 296 30.02 1.86 -18.65
N GLY A 297 30.67 1.59 -19.78
CA GLY A 297 30.07 1.77 -21.11
C GLY A 297 29.51 3.17 -21.36
N GLY A 298 30.18 4.22 -20.84
CA GLY A 298 29.74 5.62 -20.95
C GLY A 298 28.62 6.04 -19.99
N LEU A 299 28.11 5.13 -19.15
CA LEU A 299 27.08 5.41 -18.16
C LEU A 299 27.67 5.45 -16.74
N THR A 300 27.12 6.30 -15.87
CA THR A 300 27.62 6.52 -14.51
C THR A 300 26.76 5.80 -13.48
N TYR A 301 27.39 5.08 -12.55
CA TYR A 301 26.71 4.47 -11.41
C TYR A 301 26.64 5.46 -10.25
N LEU A 302 25.46 6.04 -10.00
CA LEU A 302 25.21 6.95 -8.87
C LEU A 302 24.39 6.29 -7.76
N GLY A 303 24.30 4.96 -7.75
CA GLY A 303 23.48 4.21 -6.81
C GLY A 303 22.05 3.96 -7.30
N PRO A 304 21.24 3.25 -6.49
CA PRO A 304 19.95 2.69 -6.91
C PRO A 304 18.77 3.66 -6.85
N TYR A 305 18.97 4.86 -6.32
CA TYR A 305 17.89 5.84 -6.12
C TYR A 305 18.21 7.18 -6.76
N ARG A 306 17.15 7.87 -7.19
CA ARG A 306 17.18 9.26 -7.62
C ARG A 306 16.22 10.09 -6.77
N ALA A 307 16.70 11.22 -6.28
CA ALA A 307 15.87 12.21 -5.62
C ALA A 307 14.98 12.99 -6.61
N ILE A 308 13.72 13.20 -6.24
CA ILE A 308 12.73 13.92 -7.05
C ILE A 308 12.37 15.25 -6.40
N ASN A 309 12.53 16.34 -7.15
CA ASN A 309 12.12 17.70 -6.77
C ASN A 309 12.55 18.12 -5.35
N THR A 310 13.85 18.00 -5.07
CA THR A 310 14.45 18.23 -3.75
C THR A 310 14.18 19.62 -3.18
N SER A 311 13.94 20.62 -4.04
CA SER A 311 13.57 21.99 -3.64
C SER A 311 12.26 22.08 -2.84
N THR A 312 11.36 21.10 -3.00
CA THR A 312 10.06 21.08 -2.32
C THR A 312 10.03 20.15 -1.11
N TRP A 313 11.14 19.48 -0.82
CA TRP A 313 11.24 18.58 0.32
C TRP A 313 11.04 19.33 1.64
N LYS A 314 10.47 18.60 2.59
CA LYS A 314 10.15 19.06 3.93
C LYS A 314 11.10 18.48 4.97
N ILE A 315 12.16 17.83 4.50
CA ILE A 315 13.27 17.29 5.28
C ILE A 315 14.57 17.76 4.62
N THR A 316 15.61 17.97 5.43
CA THR A 316 16.92 18.46 4.96
C THR A 316 18.05 17.84 5.75
N SER A 317 19.29 18.01 5.29
CA SER A 317 20.51 17.71 6.05
C SER A 317 20.50 16.28 6.64
N ASP A 318 20.90 16.13 7.91
CA ASP A 318 21.05 14.82 8.58
C ASP A 318 19.72 14.06 8.73
N ALA A 319 18.57 14.75 8.74
CA ALA A 319 17.26 14.10 8.79
C ALA A 319 16.98 13.22 7.56
N ILE A 320 17.68 13.47 6.44
CA ILE A 320 17.60 12.62 5.24
C ILE A 320 18.21 11.23 5.50
N PHE A 321 19.25 11.15 6.34
CA PHE A 321 20.10 9.96 6.52
C PHE A 321 19.96 9.34 7.92
N ALA A 322 18.80 9.49 8.55
CA ALA A 322 18.53 8.99 9.89
C ALA A 322 18.04 7.53 9.87
N SER A 323 18.78 6.62 10.51
CA SER A 323 18.35 5.22 10.67
C SER A 323 16.95 5.14 11.30
N GLY A 324 16.04 4.42 10.65
CA GLY A 324 14.64 4.25 11.08
C GLY A 324 13.74 5.49 10.98
N LYS A 325 14.19 6.62 10.39
CA LYS A 325 13.38 7.85 10.29
C LYS A 325 13.56 8.64 8.99
N GLY A 326 14.75 8.61 8.40
CA GLY A 326 15.12 9.31 7.17
C GLY A 326 14.74 8.53 5.91
N LEU A 327 15.12 9.05 4.75
CA LEU A 327 14.97 8.34 3.47
C LEU A 327 15.94 7.17 3.39
N PHE A 328 17.16 7.38 3.89
CA PHE A 328 18.25 6.41 3.86
C PHE A 328 18.74 6.15 5.27
N GLU A 329 19.23 4.94 5.53
CA GLU A 329 19.87 4.63 6.83
C GLU A 329 21.30 5.15 6.92
N SER A 330 21.95 5.43 5.79
CA SER A 330 23.36 5.81 5.74
C SER A 330 23.70 6.72 4.56
N LEU A 331 24.68 7.61 4.81
CA LEU A 331 25.29 8.44 3.78
C LEU A 331 26.04 7.58 2.76
N PRO A 332 26.06 7.97 1.47
CA PRO A 332 26.85 7.27 0.48
C PRO A 332 28.34 7.49 0.72
N PHE A 333 29.15 6.47 0.49
CA PHE A 333 30.61 6.61 0.46
C PHE A 333 31.04 7.23 -0.87
N VAL A 334 30.80 8.53 -1.03
CA VAL A 334 31.35 9.34 -2.13
C VAL A 334 32.18 10.46 -1.54
N THR A 335 33.37 10.71 -2.08
CA THR A 335 34.18 11.85 -1.70
C THR A 335 34.47 12.71 -2.93
N PRO A 336 34.15 14.01 -2.91
CA PRO A 336 33.39 14.74 -1.88
C PRO A 336 31.86 14.58 -2.07
N PHE A 337 31.16 14.05 -1.06
CA PHE A 337 29.70 14.14 -0.94
C PHE A 337 29.33 15.39 -0.13
N ASN A 338 28.45 16.24 -0.67
CA ASN A 338 27.97 17.43 0.04
C ASN A 338 26.52 17.24 0.46
N VAL A 339 26.29 16.95 1.75
CA VAL A 339 24.96 16.82 2.38
C VAL A 339 24.08 18.07 2.23
N ASN A 340 24.67 19.21 1.87
CA ASN A 340 23.95 20.47 1.66
C ASN A 340 23.66 20.77 0.19
N ASP A 341 24.10 19.94 -0.77
CA ASP A 341 23.78 20.08 -2.18
C ASP A 341 22.60 19.17 -2.56
N PRO A 342 21.39 19.73 -2.77
CA PRO A 342 20.19 18.97 -3.09
C PRO A 342 20.24 18.24 -4.43
N SER A 343 21.18 18.58 -5.31
CA SER A 343 21.40 17.86 -6.57
C SER A 343 22.16 16.55 -6.38
N THR A 344 22.73 16.33 -5.18
CA THR A 344 23.55 15.17 -4.84
C THR A 344 22.90 14.21 -3.85
N TYR A 345 21.62 14.40 -3.48
CA TYR A 345 20.92 13.50 -2.54
C TYR A 345 20.80 12.07 -3.07
N ILE A 346 21.85 11.30 -2.78
CA ILE A 346 22.05 9.90 -3.09
C ILE A 346 22.27 9.21 -1.75
N GLY A 347 21.78 7.99 -1.60
CA GLY A 347 21.98 7.19 -0.40
C GLY A 347 21.81 5.71 -0.69
N HIS A 348 22.05 4.89 0.33
CA HIS A 348 21.87 3.45 0.29
C HIS A 348 21.13 2.99 1.54
N LYS A 349 20.65 1.74 1.55
CA LYS A 349 19.74 1.20 2.56
C LYS A 349 18.53 2.11 2.73
N SER A 350 17.78 2.29 1.65
CA SER A 350 16.60 3.14 1.67
C SER A 350 15.51 2.54 2.56
N ASN A 351 14.76 3.40 3.23
CA ASN A 351 13.53 3.03 3.92
C ASN A 351 12.34 2.97 2.94
N LEU A 352 12.52 3.21 1.64
CA LEU A 352 11.46 3.11 0.64
C LEU A 352 10.85 1.69 0.65
N PHE A 353 9.55 1.61 0.85
CA PHE A 353 8.84 0.35 0.99
C PHE A 353 8.60 -0.34 -0.37
N PRO A 354 8.67 -1.68 -0.42
CA PRO A 354 9.27 -2.57 0.57
C PRO A 354 10.79 -2.41 0.60
N LYS A 355 11.43 -2.60 1.76
CA LYS A 355 12.90 -2.52 1.86
C LYS A 355 13.58 -3.75 1.26
N ALA A 356 13.03 -4.92 1.55
CA ALA A 356 13.47 -6.21 1.06
C ALA A 356 12.30 -7.19 1.07
N GLY A 357 12.46 -8.35 0.45
CA GLY A 357 11.53 -9.47 0.56
C GLY A 357 11.96 -10.62 -0.33
N LYS A 358 11.05 -11.54 -0.65
CA LYS A 358 11.36 -12.74 -1.43
C LYS A 358 10.53 -12.78 -2.71
N LEU A 359 11.11 -13.28 -3.79
CA LEU A 359 10.40 -13.60 -5.03
C LEU A 359 10.05 -15.09 -5.03
N SER A 360 9.10 -15.49 -5.88
CA SER A 360 8.94 -16.91 -6.24
C SER A 360 9.47 -17.05 -7.65
N LEU A 361 10.47 -17.90 -7.84
CA LEU A 361 11.14 -18.12 -9.13
C LEU A 361 11.15 -19.61 -9.46
N ASN A 362 11.23 -19.93 -10.74
CA ASN A 362 11.48 -21.28 -11.22
C ASN A 362 12.89 -21.76 -10.84
N GLN A 363 13.09 -23.07 -10.80
CA GLN A 363 14.40 -23.68 -10.59
C GLN A 363 15.42 -23.23 -11.65
N ASP A 364 16.69 -23.15 -11.28
CA ASP A 364 17.83 -22.79 -12.14
C ASP A 364 17.82 -21.34 -12.66
N VAL A 365 16.86 -20.53 -12.23
CA VAL A 365 16.84 -19.08 -12.48
C VAL A 365 17.85 -18.40 -11.55
N LYS A 366 18.67 -17.51 -12.12
CA LYS A 366 19.64 -16.73 -11.36
C LYS A 366 19.03 -15.41 -10.90
N TYR A 367 19.40 -14.98 -9.70
CA TYR A 367 18.92 -13.73 -9.13
C TYR A 367 19.94 -13.15 -8.16
N LEU A 368 19.82 -11.86 -7.88
CA LEU A 368 20.64 -11.20 -6.86
C LEU A 368 19.93 -11.26 -5.51
N GLY A 369 20.53 -11.93 -4.51
CA GLY A 369 19.89 -12.14 -3.21
C GLY A 369 20.87 -12.35 -2.05
N SER A 370 20.33 -12.49 -0.85
CA SER A 370 21.09 -12.72 0.39
C SER A 370 20.24 -13.43 1.44
N SER A 371 20.83 -14.31 2.24
CA SER A 371 20.17 -14.90 3.40
C SER A 371 19.94 -13.89 4.53
N ASP A 372 20.71 -12.80 4.57
CA ASP A 372 20.45 -11.64 5.44
C ASP A 372 19.52 -10.66 4.72
N LYS A 373 18.36 -10.40 5.34
CA LYS A 373 17.33 -9.46 4.86
C LYS A 373 17.85 -8.09 4.45
N PHE A 374 18.93 -7.57 5.05
CA PHE A 374 19.56 -6.29 4.66
C PHE A 374 21.07 -6.41 4.41
N GLY A 375 21.57 -7.64 4.21
CA GLY A 375 22.98 -7.91 3.91
C GLY A 375 23.31 -7.76 2.42
N ALA A 376 24.61 -7.77 2.11
CA ALA A 376 25.10 -7.68 0.74
C ALA A 376 24.47 -8.75 -0.17
N ARG A 377 24.04 -8.33 -1.36
CA ARG A 377 23.45 -9.24 -2.36
C ARG A 377 24.52 -9.81 -3.27
N THR A 378 24.42 -11.11 -3.54
CA THR A 378 25.27 -11.85 -4.49
C THR A 378 24.38 -12.64 -5.45
N GLY A 379 24.95 -13.12 -6.54
CA GLY A 379 24.25 -13.99 -7.47
C GLY A 379 24.01 -15.35 -6.84
N LEU A 380 22.75 -15.74 -6.82
CA LEU A 380 22.25 -17.01 -6.35
C LEU A 380 21.49 -17.70 -7.48
N VAL A 381 21.34 -19.01 -7.35
CA VAL A 381 20.51 -19.82 -8.25
C VAL A 381 19.33 -20.32 -7.44
N ALA A 382 18.11 -20.21 -7.98
CA ALA A 382 16.92 -20.78 -7.36
C ALA A 382 17.04 -22.31 -7.32
N SER A 383 17.26 -22.87 -6.13
CA SER A 383 17.58 -24.29 -5.93
C SER A 383 16.37 -25.23 -5.97
N SER A 384 15.14 -24.70 -5.91
CA SER A 384 13.88 -25.47 -5.94
C SER A 384 12.69 -24.57 -6.27
N LEU A 385 11.56 -25.15 -6.69
CA LEU A 385 10.28 -24.43 -6.80
C LEU A 385 9.93 -23.82 -5.43
N GLY A 386 10.10 -22.51 -5.27
CA GLY A 386 9.96 -21.89 -3.95
C GLY A 386 10.31 -20.41 -3.89
N ALA A 387 10.30 -19.88 -2.66
CA ALA A 387 10.71 -18.52 -2.37
C ALA A 387 12.23 -18.39 -2.47
N THR A 388 12.71 -17.32 -3.11
CA THR A 388 14.12 -16.95 -3.11
C THR A 388 14.62 -16.61 -1.71
N GLU A 389 15.93 -16.46 -1.57
CA GLU A 389 16.48 -15.64 -0.49
C GLU A 389 16.05 -14.17 -0.62
N TYR A 390 16.42 -13.32 0.32
CA TYR A 390 15.99 -11.92 0.31
C TYR A 390 16.60 -11.16 -0.88
N VAL A 391 15.73 -10.53 -1.66
CA VAL A 391 16.07 -9.61 -2.74
C VAL A 391 15.83 -8.17 -2.29
N ASP A 392 16.42 -7.22 -3.02
CA ASP A 392 16.19 -5.79 -2.77
C ASP A 392 14.76 -5.37 -3.09
N GLY A 393 14.27 -4.38 -2.35
CA GLY A 393 12.93 -3.80 -2.49
C GLY A 393 12.55 -3.34 -3.89
N CYS A 394 13.53 -2.88 -4.68
CA CYS A 394 13.32 -2.48 -6.07
C CYS A 394 12.69 -3.61 -6.90
N ASN A 395 13.12 -4.85 -6.69
CA ASN A 395 12.55 -6.01 -7.37
C ASN A 395 11.05 -6.11 -7.11
N LEU A 396 10.62 -5.95 -5.87
CA LEU A 396 9.20 -6.03 -5.49
C LEU A 396 8.39 -4.86 -6.07
N ARG A 397 8.95 -3.65 -6.07
CA ARG A 397 8.30 -2.46 -6.65
C ARG A 397 8.14 -2.57 -8.16
N VAL A 398 9.20 -2.96 -8.87
CA VAL A 398 9.18 -3.15 -10.33
C VAL A 398 8.24 -4.27 -10.73
N MET A 399 8.29 -5.39 -10.03
CA MET A 399 7.36 -6.49 -10.27
C MET A 399 5.93 -6.01 -10.07
N ASN A 400 5.64 -5.15 -9.10
CA ASN A 400 4.27 -4.68 -8.82
C ASN A 400 3.91 -3.34 -9.48
N TYR A 401 4.67 -2.88 -10.47
CA TYR A 401 4.46 -1.59 -11.11
C TYR A 401 3.37 -1.65 -12.19
N ASP A 402 2.36 -0.81 -12.06
CA ASP A 402 1.33 -0.63 -13.08
C ASP A 402 1.66 0.58 -13.96
N VAL A 403 1.95 0.31 -15.23
CA VAL A 403 2.25 1.34 -16.23
C VAL A 403 1.07 2.26 -16.54
N ALA A 404 -0.17 1.77 -16.41
CA ALA A 404 -1.35 2.54 -16.76
C ALA A 404 -1.63 3.65 -15.73
N THR A 405 -1.42 3.33 -14.45
CA THR A 405 -1.63 4.26 -13.34
C THR A 405 -0.34 4.92 -12.85
N THR A 406 0.83 4.42 -13.27
CA THR A 406 2.17 4.78 -12.76
C THR A 406 2.34 4.53 -11.26
N GLU A 407 1.73 3.46 -10.75
CA GLU A 407 1.68 3.11 -9.33
C GLU A 407 2.42 1.79 -9.07
N SER A 408 3.14 1.68 -7.95
CA SER A 408 3.75 0.44 -7.47
C SER A 408 3.10 -0.02 -6.16
N ILE A 409 3.56 -1.14 -5.60
CA ILE A 409 3.17 -1.58 -4.25
C ILE A 409 3.51 -0.54 -3.16
N GLY A 410 4.48 0.34 -3.40
CA GLY A 410 4.83 1.43 -2.50
C GLY A 410 4.07 2.73 -2.72
N SER A 411 3.24 2.85 -3.76
CA SER A 411 2.56 4.12 -4.06
C SER A 411 1.42 4.41 -3.07
N CYS A 412 1.33 5.67 -2.64
CA CYS A 412 0.36 6.11 -1.66
C CYS A 412 -0.06 7.58 -1.80
N ASN A 413 -1.12 7.94 -1.09
CA ASN A 413 -1.44 9.30 -0.69
C ASN A 413 -1.78 9.33 0.81
N ILE A 414 -1.66 10.50 1.43
CA ILE A 414 -2.02 10.71 2.84
C ILE A 414 -2.72 12.04 3.01
N ASN A 415 -3.72 12.10 3.88
CA ASN A 415 -4.41 13.34 4.17
C ASN A 415 -3.58 14.27 5.07
N ALA A 416 -3.53 15.54 4.68
CA ALA A 416 -3.04 16.62 5.51
C ALA A 416 -3.97 16.83 6.72
N ASN A 417 -5.27 16.85 6.49
CA ASN A 417 -6.28 17.00 7.53
C ASN A 417 -7.62 16.33 7.14
N ILE A 418 -8.54 16.25 8.11
CA ILE A 418 -9.94 15.88 7.93
C ILE A 418 -10.79 17.03 8.45
N GLU A 419 -11.71 17.52 7.63
CA GLU A 419 -12.65 18.56 8.01
C GLU A 419 -14.07 17.99 8.06
N VAL A 420 -14.83 18.37 9.08
CA VAL A 420 -16.26 18.07 9.21
C VAL A 420 -17.00 19.38 9.14
N PHE A 421 -17.96 19.48 8.23
CA PHE A 421 -18.73 20.70 8.01
C PHE A 421 -20.17 20.35 7.59
N TYR A 422 -21.05 21.35 7.63
CA TYR A 422 -22.38 21.24 7.05
C TYR A 422 -22.67 22.48 6.21
N MET A 423 -23.65 22.37 5.30
CA MET A 423 -24.11 23.50 4.52
C MET A 423 -25.28 24.17 5.25
N LYS A 424 -25.18 25.47 5.49
CA LYS A 424 -26.29 26.30 5.97
C LYS A 424 -26.54 27.39 4.94
N ASP A 425 -27.71 27.39 4.32
CA ASP A 425 -28.09 28.40 3.32
C ASP A 425 -27.07 28.54 2.17
N GLY A 426 -26.48 27.41 1.75
CA GLY A 426 -25.43 27.39 0.71
C GLY A 426 -24.02 27.77 1.18
N VAL A 427 -23.85 28.14 2.45
CA VAL A 427 -22.54 28.49 3.05
C VAL A 427 -21.99 27.33 3.88
N GLU A 428 -20.69 27.08 3.75
CA GLU A 428 -19.99 26.08 4.56
C GLU A 428 -19.81 26.57 6.00
N VAL A 429 -20.31 25.78 6.96
CA VAL A 429 -20.05 25.99 8.38
C VAL A 429 -19.13 24.87 8.86
N ASN A 430 -17.85 25.20 9.01
CA ASN A 430 -16.85 24.25 9.52
C ASN A 430 -17.11 23.95 11.00
N ILE A 431 -17.21 22.67 11.33
CA ILE A 431 -17.42 22.19 12.70
C ILE A 431 -16.06 21.92 13.35
N THR A 432 -15.19 21.19 12.65
CA THR A 432 -13.89 20.80 13.18
C THR A 432 -12.92 20.45 12.05
N THR A 433 -11.63 20.68 12.32
CA THR A 433 -10.52 20.32 11.45
C THR A 433 -9.51 19.57 12.29
N ASP A 434 -9.25 18.30 11.95
CA ASP A 434 -8.27 17.47 12.63
C ASP A 434 -7.08 17.19 11.71
N LYS A 435 -5.87 17.42 12.23
CA LYS A 435 -4.61 17.11 11.52
C LYS A 435 -3.93 15.85 12.04
N SER A 436 -4.40 15.30 13.17
CA SER A 436 -3.75 14.22 13.89
C SER A 436 -4.11 12.83 13.35
N ILE A 437 -5.30 12.69 12.79
CA ILE A 437 -5.86 11.48 12.21
C ILE A 437 -5.47 11.39 10.74
N LYS A 438 -4.95 10.22 10.37
CA LYS A 438 -4.34 9.95 9.08
C LYS A 438 -5.07 8.81 8.36
N LEU A 439 -5.75 9.15 7.28
CA LEU A 439 -6.24 8.23 6.26
C LEU A 439 -5.20 8.15 5.14
N GLN A 440 -4.54 7.01 5.05
CA GLN A 440 -3.56 6.69 4.04
C GLN A 440 -4.22 5.85 2.94
N LEU A 441 -4.07 6.30 1.71
CA LEU A 441 -4.52 5.58 0.53
C LEU A 441 -3.34 4.85 -0.08
N ILE A 442 -3.55 3.59 -0.44
CA ILE A 442 -2.60 2.80 -1.21
C ILE A 442 -3.25 2.39 -2.54
N ARG A 443 -2.46 1.75 -3.41
CA ARG A 443 -2.93 1.21 -4.67
C ARG A 443 -4.20 0.36 -4.49
N PRO A 444 -5.04 0.20 -5.54
CA PRO A 444 -6.22 -0.65 -5.47
C PRO A 444 -5.89 -2.03 -4.88
N SER A 445 -6.76 -2.53 -3.99
CA SER A 445 -6.61 -3.86 -3.41
C SER A 445 -6.95 -4.93 -4.44
N LEU A 446 -6.22 -6.03 -4.30
CA LEU A 446 -6.27 -7.25 -5.11
C LEU A 446 -7.37 -8.18 -4.61
N THR A 447 -7.67 -8.09 -3.32
CA THR A 447 -8.80 -8.75 -2.70
C THR A 447 -9.97 -7.77 -2.59
N ASN A 448 -11.19 -8.24 -2.82
CA ASN A 448 -12.38 -7.47 -2.48
C ASN A 448 -12.49 -7.29 -0.95
N PHE A 449 -13.51 -6.56 -0.48
CA PHE A 449 -13.76 -6.34 0.95
C PHE A 449 -14.08 -7.63 1.73
N GLU A 450 -14.38 -8.74 1.03
CA GLU A 450 -14.64 -10.07 1.58
C GLU A 450 -13.37 -10.95 1.59
N GLY A 451 -12.21 -10.40 1.25
CA GLY A 451 -10.94 -11.13 1.20
C GLY A 451 -10.78 -12.05 -0.03
N LYS A 452 -11.70 -12.00 -1.00
CA LYS A 452 -11.60 -12.80 -2.23
C LYS A 452 -10.68 -12.13 -3.23
N GLU A 453 -9.69 -12.88 -3.70
CA GLU A 453 -8.82 -12.53 -4.82
C GLU A 453 -9.66 -12.15 -6.05
N VAL A 454 -9.48 -10.92 -6.52
CA VAL A 454 -10.01 -10.41 -7.78
C VAL A 454 -8.82 -10.29 -8.71
N LEU A 455 -8.49 -11.40 -9.37
CA LEU A 455 -7.47 -11.56 -10.44
C LEU A 455 -6.42 -10.46 -10.49
N ASN A 456 -5.46 -10.51 -9.58
CA ASN A 456 -4.41 -9.52 -9.51
C ASN A 456 -2.99 -10.11 -9.36
N SER A 457 -2.81 -11.38 -9.73
CA SER A 457 -1.52 -11.82 -10.27
C SER A 457 -1.08 -10.95 -11.47
N ALA A 458 -2.04 -10.33 -12.16
CA ALA A 458 -1.85 -9.48 -13.33
C ALA A 458 -0.90 -8.28 -13.16
N PHE A 459 -0.55 -7.79 -11.96
CA PHE A 459 0.42 -6.67 -11.86
C PHE A 459 1.88 -7.13 -11.90
N LYS A 460 2.18 -8.40 -11.64
CA LYS A 460 3.56 -8.91 -11.70
C LYS A 460 4.09 -8.81 -13.11
N ARG A 461 4.93 -7.83 -13.39
CA ARG A 461 5.53 -7.66 -14.73
C ARG A 461 6.52 -8.78 -15.02
N CYS A 462 6.59 -9.21 -16.27
CA CYS A 462 7.53 -10.24 -16.70
C CYS A 462 7.95 -10.03 -18.15
N GLU A 463 9.14 -10.52 -18.50
CA GLU A 463 9.58 -10.66 -19.88
C GLU A 463 9.61 -12.13 -20.33
N SER A 464 9.66 -13.04 -19.37
CA SER A 464 9.65 -14.49 -19.54
C SER A 464 9.02 -15.13 -18.30
N SER A 465 8.53 -16.34 -18.45
CA SER A 465 7.93 -17.14 -17.37
C SER A 465 8.94 -17.49 -16.28
N SER A 466 10.25 -17.40 -16.56
CA SER A 466 11.30 -17.52 -15.53
C SER A 466 11.26 -16.41 -14.46
N VAL A 467 10.69 -15.25 -14.78
CA VAL A 467 10.53 -14.12 -13.84
C VAL A 467 9.24 -14.25 -13.01
N CYS A 468 8.34 -15.14 -13.42
CA CYS A 468 7.08 -15.41 -12.73
C CYS A 468 7.24 -16.53 -11.68
N GLY A 469 6.24 -16.63 -10.79
CA GLY A 469 6.16 -17.71 -9.82
C GLY A 469 6.13 -19.10 -10.46
N ALA A 470 6.45 -20.12 -9.67
CA ALA A 470 6.47 -21.53 -10.09
C ALA A 470 5.15 -21.98 -10.76
N ASP A 471 4.02 -21.46 -10.29
CA ASP A 471 2.67 -21.74 -10.80
C ASP A 471 2.12 -20.60 -11.66
N GLU A 472 2.98 -19.75 -12.20
CA GLU A 472 2.62 -18.62 -13.05
C GLU A 472 3.32 -18.69 -14.42
N CYS A 473 2.66 -18.16 -15.46
CA CYS A 473 3.23 -17.99 -16.80
C CYS A 473 3.27 -16.51 -17.17
N CYS A 474 4.30 -16.11 -17.92
CA CYS A 474 4.37 -14.77 -18.48
C CYS A 474 3.53 -14.66 -19.76
N PHE A 475 2.51 -13.80 -19.74
CA PHE A 475 1.66 -13.52 -20.89
C PHE A 475 1.31 -12.04 -20.95
N ASN A 476 1.50 -11.39 -22.11
CA ASN A 476 1.33 -9.95 -22.29
C ASN A 476 2.09 -9.11 -21.23
N GLN A 477 3.33 -9.50 -20.95
CA GLN A 477 4.22 -8.88 -19.97
C GLN A 477 3.70 -8.90 -18.52
N ARG A 478 2.77 -9.80 -18.20
CA ARG A 478 2.19 -10.00 -16.87
C ARG A 478 2.24 -11.47 -16.47
N CYS A 479 2.48 -11.76 -15.19
CA CYS A 479 2.44 -13.11 -14.66
C CYS A 479 0.99 -13.49 -14.36
N TRP A 480 0.55 -14.61 -14.92
CA TRP A 480 -0.78 -15.17 -14.73
C TRP A 480 -0.68 -16.53 -14.08
N SER A 481 -1.63 -16.90 -13.22
CA SER A 481 -1.69 -18.28 -12.71
C SER A 481 -1.80 -19.27 -13.88
N LYS A 482 -1.15 -20.43 -13.76
CA LYS A 482 -1.27 -21.55 -14.69
C LYS A 482 -2.71 -22.11 -14.77
N ASP A 483 -3.55 -21.81 -13.78
CA ASP A 483 -4.99 -22.09 -13.85
C ASP A 483 -5.71 -21.25 -14.91
N ILE A 484 -5.15 -20.09 -15.26
CA ILE A 484 -5.71 -19.13 -16.22
C ILE A 484 -4.98 -19.26 -17.57
N VAL A 485 -3.65 -19.35 -17.52
CA VAL A 485 -2.77 -19.51 -18.69
C VAL A 485 -2.11 -20.88 -18.60
N THR A 486 -2.73 -21.88 -19.23
CA THR A 486 -2.42 -23.30 -19.00
C THR A 486 -1.04 -23.74 -19.48
N GLN A 487 -0.39 -22.97 -20.37
CA GLN A 487 0.94 -23.26 -20.89
C GLN A 487 1.76 -21.97 -21.09
N CYS A 488 3.00 -21.98 -20.62
CA CYS A 488 3.93 -20.87 -20.75
C CYS A 488 4.58 -20.90 -22.15
N VAL A 489 4.23 -19.95 -23.02
CA VAL A 489 4.63 -19.91 -24.44
C VAL A 489 6.16 -19.93 -24.64
N ASP A 490 6.91 -19.37 -23.70
CA ASP A 490 8.38 -19.31 -23.72
C ASP A 490 9.07 -20.56 -23.15
N LEU A 491 8.30 -21.48 -22.56
CA LEU A 491 8.79 -22.77 -22.05
C LEU A 491 8.38 -23.95 -22.96
N THR A 492 7.51 -23.71 -23.94
CA THR A 492 7.19 -24.68 -24.99
C THR A 492 8.07 -24.42 -26.24
N PRO A 493 8.53 -25.46 -26.95
CA PRO A 493 9.29 -25.27 -28.18
C PRO A 493 8.45 -24.50 -29.20
N VAL A 494 8.89 -23.29 -29.56
CA VAL A 494 8.20 -22.45 -30.55
C VAL A 494 8.21 -23.16 -31.91
N ILE A 495 7.05 -23.66 -32.33
CA ILE A 495 6.78 -23.99 -33.73
C ILE A 495 5.82 -22.89 -34.21
N GLY A 496 6.25 -22.00 -35.10
CA GLY A 496 5.39 -21.15 -35.95
C GLY A 496 4.96 -19.76 -35.42
N ASN A 497 5.01 -18.74 -36.30
CA ASN A 497 4.38 -17.41 -36.12
C ASN A 497 3.51 -17.12 -37.35
N GLN A 498 2.59 -18.03 -37.64
CA GLN A 498 1.83 -18.03 -38.87
C GLN A 498 0.73 -16.94 -38.84
N PRO A 499 0.51 -16.20 -39.93
CA PRO A 499 -0.58 -15.24 -40.04
C PRO A 499 -1.95 -15.93 -39.99
N ILE A 500 -3.00 -15.15 -39.71
CA ILE A 500 -4.39 -15.60 -39.78
C ILE A 500 -4.67 -16.16 -41.19
N GLY A 501 -5.26 -17.36 -41.26
CA GLY A 501 -5.58 -18.07 -42.50
C GLY A 501 -4.61 -19.20 -42.87
N ASP A 502 -3.40 -19.21 -42.30
CA ASP A 502 -2.41 -20.26 -42.56
C ASP A 502 -2.70 -21.56 -41.82
N ASN A 503 -2.17 -22.67 -42.33
CA ASN A 503 -2.38 -24.00 -41.77
C ASN A 503 -1.61 -24.22 -40.47
N CYS A 504 -2.33 -24.59 -39.42
CA CYS A 504 -1.79 -24.84 -38.09
C CYS A 504 -2.25 -26.20 -37.56
N THR A 505 -1.41 -26.82 -36.73
CA THR A 505 -1.78 -28.02 -35.95
C THR A 505 -1.90 -27.74 -34.45
N SER A 506 -1.38 -26.60 -34.01
CA SER A 506 -1.34 -26.16 -32.62
C SER A 506 -1.57 -24.65 -32.53
N ASP A 507 -2.14 -24.20 -31.41
CA ASP A 507 -2.34 -22.77 -31.12
C ASP A 507 -1.05 -21.97 -31.22
N PHE A 508 0.06 -22.56 -30.77
CA PHE A 508 1.36 -21.91 -30.73
C PHE A 508 2.01 -21.72 -32.10
N GLU A 509 1.43 -22.30 -33.16
CA GLU A 509 1.86 -22.05 -34.55
C GLU A 509 1.34 -20.74 -35.12
N CYS A 510 0.31 -20.17 -34.49
CA CYS A 510 -0.36 -18.96 -34.95
C CYS A 510 0.15 -17.72 -34.22
N SER A 511 0.35 -16.63 -34.96
CA SER A 511 0.63 -15.29 -34.41
C SER A 511 -0.45 -14.79 -33.45
N SER A 512 -1.70 -15.25 -33.64
CA SER A 512 -2.85 -14.98 -32.79
C SER A 512 -3.01 -15.95 -31.62
N LEU A 513 -2.13 -16.96 -31.50
CA LEU A 513 -2.25 -18.07 -30.54
C LEU A 513 -3.58 -18.84 -30.63
N CYS A 514 -4.22 -18.77 -31.80
CA CYS A 514 -5.55 -19.33 -32.04
C CYS A 514 -5.51 -20.15 -33.33
N CYS A 515 -5.31 -21.44 -33.18
CA CYS A 515 -5.50 -22.44 -34.22
C CYS A 515 -6.91 -23.02 -34.11
N ASN A 516 -7.73 -22.83 -35.14
CA ASN A 516 -9.05 -23.40 -35.18
C ASN A 516 -8.95 -24.87 -35.58
N SER A 517 -9.13 -25.77 -34.61
CA SER A 517 -9.03 -27.21 -34.83
C SER A 517 -10.09 -27.77 -35.80
N SER A 518 -11.17 -27.03 -36.05
CA SER A 518 -12.20 -27.42 -37.02
C SER A 518 -11.83 -27.08 -38.46
N THR A 519 -11.01 -26.04 -38.68
CA THR A 519 -10.56 -25.62 -40.02
C THR A 519 -9.10 -25.95 -40.30
N GLY A 520 -8.31 -26.28 -39.25
CA GLY A 520 -6.88 -26.49 -39.34
C GLY A 520 -6.10 -25.21 -39.68
N THR A 521 -6.67 -24.04 -39.39
CA THR A 521 -6.09 -22.75 -39.77
C THR A 521 -6.06 -21.73 -38.64
N CYS A 522 -5.11 -20.79 -38.71
CA CYS A 522 -4.98 -19.70 -37.76
C CYS A 522 -6.17 -18.74 -37.83
N ALA A 523 -6.79 -18.46 -36.70
CA ALA A 523 -7.95 -17.59 -36.56
C ALA A 523 -7.61 -16.35 -35.70
N PRO A 524 -8.33 -15.22 -35.85
CA PRO A 524 -8.02 -14.00 -35.11
C PRO A 524 -8.33 -14.13 -33.62
N HIS A 525 -7.47 -13.55 -32.77
CA HIS A 525 -7.72 -13.34 -31.35
C HIS A 525 -7.08 -12.02 -30.91
N ASN A 526 -7.90 -10.98 -30.72
CA ASN A 526 -7.50 -9.66 -30.24
C ASN A 526 -8.62 -9.04 -29.40
N PRO A 527 -8.65 -9.30 -28.08
CA PRO A 527 -9.66 -8.76 -27.18
C PRO A 527 -9.59 -7.23 -27.01
N ASN A 528 -8.41 -6.64 -27.23
CA ASN A 528 -8.12 -5.23 -26.93
C ASN A 528 -8.12 -4.32 -28.18
N GLY A 529 -8.50 -4.85 -29.35
CA GLY A 529 -8.58 -4.10 -30.59
C GLY A 529 -9.80 -3.17 -30.66
N ALA A 530 -9.76 -2.19 -31.58
CA ALA A 530 -10.90 -1.31 -31.86
C ALA A 530 -12.17 -2.09 -32.30
N ALA A 531 -11.98 -3.30 -32.84
CA ALA A 531 -13.01 -4.30 -33.04
C ALA A 531 -12.53 -5.61 -32.37
N PRO A 532 -13.01 -5.95 -31.17
CA PRO A 532 -12.61 -7.16 -30.46
C PRO A 532 -12.92 -8.40 -31.30
N ALA A 533 -11.91 -9.24 -31.52
CA ALA A 533 -12.06 -10.52 -32.21
C ALA A 533 -11.69 -11.64 -31.24
N PHE A 534 -12.56 -12.63 -31.08
CA PHE A 534 -12.33 -13.77 -30.20
C PHE A 534 -12.22 -15.06 -31.01
N CYS A 535 -11.31 -15.92 -30.57
CA CYS A 535 -11.09 -17.24 -31.15
C CYS A 535 -12.35 -18.13 -31.06
N ALA A 536 -13.12 -17.97 -29.98
CA ALA A 536 -14.43 -18.60 -29.74
C ALA A 536 -14.43 -20.13 -29.91
N LYS A 537 -13.44 -20.79 -29.31
CA LYS A 537 -13.25 -22.23 -29.40
C LYS A 537 -14.33 -23.02 -28.70
N THR A 538 -14.85 -24.04 -29.37
CA THR A 538 -15.89 -24.89 -28.79
C THR A 538 -15.34 -25.79 -27.67
N PRO A 539 -16.19 -26.22 -26.72
CA PRO A 539 -15.77 -27.17 -25.70
C PRO A 539 -15.09 -28.41 -26.28
N GLY A 540 -13.97 -28.82 -25.69
CA GLY A 540 -13.12 -29.92 -26.12
C GLY A 540 -11.93 -29.51 -27.00
N GLN A 541 -11.98 -28.34 -27.64
CA GLN A 541 -10.85 -27.81 -28.41
C GLN A 541 -9.70 -27.35 -27.51
N ALA A 542 -8.47 -27.38 -28.03
CA ALA A 542 -7.29 -26.90 -27.33
C ALA A 542 -7.44 -25.40 -27.01
N CYS A 543 -6.95 -24.92 -25.88
CA CYS A 543 -7.01 -23.49 -25.53
C CYS A 543 -5.75 -23.04 -24.81
N VAL A 544 -5.42 -21.76 -25.00
CA VAL A 544 -4.31 -21.09 -24.32
C VAL A 544 -4.77 -20.47 -23.01
N ALA A 545 -5.90 -19.76 -23.04
CA ALA A 545 -6.54 -19.13 -21.88
C ALA A 545 -8.07 -19.15 -22.00
N GLN A 546 -8.77 -18.81 -20.91
CA GLN A 546 -10.24 -18.81 -20.83
C GLN A 546 -10.91 -17.99 -21.95
N GLU A 547 -10.33 -16.84 -22.30
CA GLU A 547 -10.82 -15.92 -23.34
C GLU A 547 -10.78 -16.50 -24.77
N PHE A 548 -10.03 -17.60 -24.97
CA PHE A 548 -10.00 -18.30 -26.25
C PHE A 548 -11.21 -19.22 -26.43
N CYS A 549 -11.89 -19.57 -25.34
CA CYS A 549 -13.07 -20.42 -25.36
C CYS A 549 -14.33 -19.63 -25.75
N GLN A 550 -15.29 -20.32 -26.34
CA GLN A 550 -16.56 -19.74 -26.74
C GLN A 550 -17.36 -19.30 -25.50
N PRO A 551 -17.88 -18.05 -25.46
CA PRO A 551 -18.80 -17.65 -24.41
C PRO A 551 -20.15 -18.37 -24.57
N GLN A 552 -20.76 -18.73 -23.45
CA GLN A 552 -22.10 -19.31 -23.40
C GLN A 552 -22.96 -18.55 -22.38
N TYR A 553 -24.26 -18.45 -22.67
CA TYR A 553 -25.22 -17.83 -21.77
C TYR A 553 -25.58 -18.81 -20.65
N VAL A 554 -25.19 -18.48 -19.41
CA VAL A 554 -25.46 -19.28 -18.22
C VAL A 554 -26.52 -18.61 -17.36
N ALA A 555 -27.57 -19.34 -17.02
CA ALA A 555 -28.60 -18.87 -16.10
C ALA A 555 -28.02 -18.75 -14.68
N THR A 556 -27.85 -17.51 -14.20
CA THR A 556 -27.33 -17.26 -12.85
C THR A 556 -28.45 -16.75 -11.97
N CYS A 557 -28.92 -17.59 -11.05
CA CYS A 557 -30.06 -17.28 -10.20
C CYS A 557 -29.63 -16.48 -8.95
N LYS A 558 -30.38 -15.41 -8.64
CA LYS A 558 -30.26 -14.64 -7.40
C LYS A 558 -31.63 -14.39 -6.80
N VAL A 559 -31.71 -14.37 -5.48
CA VAL A 559 -32.92 -13.90 -4.77
C VAL A 559 -32.88 -12.38 -4.76
N VAL A 560 -33.90 -11.75 -5.32
CA VAL A 560 -33.96 -10.30 -5.55
C VAL A 560 -35.14 -9.72 -4.80
N LYS A 561 -34.93 -8.61 -4.09
CA LYS A 561 -36.03 -7.90 -3.41
C LYS A 561 -37.00 -7.30 -4.41
N LEU A 562 -38.28 -7.43 -4.13
CA LEU A 562 -39.31 -6.78 -4.89
C LEU A 562 -39.50 -5.34 -4.37
N PRO A 563 -39.77 -4.38 -5.27
CA PRO A 563 -39.97 -2.98 -4.89
C PRO A 563 -41.25 -2.75 -4.07
N VAL A 564 -42.14 -3.74 -4.01
CA VAL A 564 -43.39 -3.70 -3.23
C VAL A 564 -43.30 -4.76 -2.12
N PRO A 565 -43.41 -4.37 -0.83
CA PRO A 565 -43.41 -5.33 0.28
C PRO A 565 -44.67 -6.21 0.26
N ASN A 566 -44.62 -7.31 1.01
CA ASN A 566 -45.77 -8.19 1.21
C ASN A 566 -46.93 -7.43 1.92
N PRO A 567 -48.18 -7.93 1.83
CA PRO A 567 -49.34 -7.29 2.47
C PRO A 567 -49.22 -7.09 4.00
N ASP A 568 -48.35 -7.86 4.65
CA ASP A 568 -48.05 -7.79 6.08
C ASP A 568 -46.92 -6.80 6.43
N GLY A 569 -46.37 -6.10 5.43
CA GLY A 569 -45.27 -5.15 5.57
C GLY A 569 -43.87 -5.78 5.55
N SER A 570 -43.76 -7.11 5.44
CA SER A 570 -42.46 -7.80 5.30
C SER A 570 -41.84 -7.57 3.92
N VAL A 571 -40.51 -7.67 3.82
CA VAL A 571 -39.78 -7.54 2.55
C VAL A 571 -40.19 -8.69 1.64
N ALA A 572 -40.73 -8.39 0.45
CA ALA A 572 -41.00 -9.39 -0.57
C ALA A 572 -39.75 -9.62 -1.42
N CYS A 573 -39.50 -10.87 -1.82
CA CYS A 573 -38.39 -11.22 -2.71
C CYS A 573 -38.81 -12.30 -3.71
N THR A 574 -38.05 -12.42 -4.80
CA THR A 574 -38.29 -13.40 -5.86
C THR A 574 -36.99 -13.93 -6.41
N LEU A 575 -37.00 -15.16 -6.94
CA LEU A 575 -35.84 -15.72 -7.62
C LEU A 575 -35.79 -15.19 -9.08
N ARG A 576 -34.69 -14.54 -9.46
CA ARG A 576 -34.41 -14.10 -10.83
C ARG A 576 -33.20 -14.86 -11.38
N CYS A 577 -33.35 -15.45 -12.56
CA CYS A 577 -32.29 -16.20 -13.23
C CYS A 577 -31.97 -15.59 -14.61
N PRO A 578 -31.39 -14.38 -14.68
CA PRO A 578 -30.95 -13.84 -15.96
C PRO A 578 -29.87 -14.73 -16.59
N ALA A 579 -29.90 -14.79 -17.92
CA ALA A 579 -28.85 -15.41 -18.72
C ALA A 579 -27.66 -14.44 -18.79
N ILE A 580 -26.50 -14.84 -18.26
CA ILE A 580 -25.27 -14.04 -18.25
C ILE A 580 -24.27 -14.70 -19.20
N GLU A 581 -23.72 -13.91 -20.12
CA GLU A 581 -22.65 -14.35 -20.99
C GLU A 581 -21.40 -14.68 -20.17
N THR A 582 -20.97 -15.95 -20.20
CA THR A 582 -19.88 -16.48 -19.38
C THR A 582 -18.93 -17.30 -20.26
N TYR A 583 -17.63 -17.02 -20.22
CA TYR A 583 -16.62 -17.78 -20.95
C TYR A 583 -16.43 -19.17 -20.34
N GLY A 584 -16.36 -20.21 -21.19
CA GLY A 584 -15.95 -21.54 -20.77
C GLY A 584 -14.53 -21.56 -20.19
N THR A 585 -14.25 -22.44 -19.22
CA THR A 585 -12.93 -22.49 -18.57
C THR A 585 -11.90 -23.21 -19.44
N CYS A 586 -10.67 -22.72 -19.46
CA CYS A 586 -9.56 -23.44 -20.11
C CYS A 586 -8.85 -24.29 -19.04
N THR A 587 -9.08 -25.60 -19.04
CA THR A 587 -8.52 -26.51 -18.03
C THR A 587 -7.75 -27.62 -18.71
N SER A 588 -6.52 -27.88 -18.28
CA SER A 588 -5.60 -28.83 -18.91
C SER A 588 -5.44 -28.59 -20.42
N GLY A 589 -5.40 -27.32 -20.83
CA GLY A 589 -5.29 -26.90 -22.22
C GLY A 589 -6.50 -27.22 -23.09
N ARG A 590 -7.70 -27.45 -22.51
CA ARG A 590 -8.95 -27.69 -23.26
C ARG A 590 -10.08 -26.81 -22.76
N CYS A 591 -10.89 -26.32 -23.70
CA CYS A 591 -12.10 -25.57 -23.38
C CYS A 591 -13.13 -26.49 -22.73
N LEU A 592 -13.63 -26.10 -21.57
CA LEU A 592 -14.77 -26.71 -20.91
C LEU A 592 -15.96 -25.75 -20.96
N PRO A 593 -17.20 -26.25 -20.98
CA PRO A 593 -18.36 -25.38 -20.84
C PRO A 593 -18.30 -24.64 -19.49
N PRO A 594 -18.81 -23.40 -19.41
CA PRO A 594 -18.84 -22.66 -18.15
C PRO A 594 -19.67 -23.43 -17.11
N VAL A 595 -19.21 -23.41 -15.86
CA VAL A 595 -19.91 -24.06 -14.76
C VAL A 595 -21.23 -23.34 -14.50
N ILE A 596 -22.33 -24.07 -14.51
CA ILE A 596 -23.64 -23.54 -14.14
C ILE A 596 -23.67 -23.42 -12.61
N PRO A 597 -23.77 -22.20 -12.06
CA PRO A 597 -23.85 -22.02 -10.61
C PRO A 597 -25.12 -22.69 -10.07
N PRO A 598 -25.07 -23.30 -8.88
CA PRO A 598 -26.26 -23.89 -8.28
C PRO A 598 -27.31 -22.81 -8.03
N VAL A 599 -28.58 -23.14 -8.29
CA VAL A 599 -29.70 -22.27 -7.95
C VAL A 599 -29.74 -22.15 -6.42
N PRO A 600 -29.70 -20.92 -5.87
CA PRO A 600 -29.77 -20.75 -4.43
C PRO A 600 -31.12 -21.27 -3.91
N PRO A 601 -31.15 -21.88 -2.71
CA PRO A 601 -32.42 -22.20 -2.05
C PRO A 601 -33.25 -20.93 -1.94
N PHE A 602 -34.50 -20.98 -2.40
CA PHE A 602 -35.41 -19.84 -2.36
C PHE A 602 -36.63 -20.18 -1.51
N ASP A 603 -36.77 -19.43 -0.42
CA ASP A 603 -37.97 -19.41 0.41
C ASP A 603 -38.61 -18.01 0.27
N PRO A 604 -39.81 -17.90 -0.33
CA PRO A 604 -40.49 -16.62 -0.50
C PRO A 604 -40.86 -15.93 0.82
N ALA A 605 -40.81 -16.63 1.96
CA ALA A 605 -41.01 -16.05 3.29
C ALA A 605 -39.72 -15.54 3.94
N ASN A 606 -38.54 -15.86 3.40
CA ASN A 606 -37.24 -15.52 3.97
C ASN A 606 -36.36 -14.76 2.97
N CYS A 607 -36.38 -13.42 3.07
CA CYS A 607 -35.66 -12.52 2.17
C CYS A 607 -34.35 -11.96 2.77
N THR A 608 -33.76 -12.65 3.75
CA THR A 608 -32.57 -12.17 4.47
C THR A 608 -31.34 -12.04 3.57
N ASP A 609 -31.20 -12.94 2.59
CA ASP A 609 -30.08 -12.96 1.62
C ASP A 609 -30.47 -12.33 0.26
N ALA A 610 -31.63 -11.66 0.18
CA ALA A 610 -32.09 -11.06 -1.05
C ALA A 610 -31.27 -9.81 -1.40
N VAL A 611 -30.77 -9.75 -2.64
CA VAL A 611 -30.08 -8.56 -3.17
C VAL A 611 -31.09 -7.56 -3.71
N ASP A 612 -30.76 -6.27 -3.72
CA ASP A 612 -31.62 -5.26 -4.33
C ASP A 612 -31.64 -5.43 -5.88
N PRO A 613 -32.78 -5.13 -6.54
CA PRO A 613 -33.00 -5.37 -7.97
C PRO A 613 -32.09 -4.61 -8.93
#